data_AF-A0A944C3X2-F1
#
_entry.id   AF-A0A944C3X2-F1
#
_cell.length_a   1.000
_cell.length_b   1.000
_cell.length_c   1.000
_cell.angle_alpha   90.00
_cell.angle_beta   90.00
_cell.angle_gamma   90.00
#
_symmetry.space_group_name_H-M   'P 1'
#
loop_
_entity.id
_entity.type
_entity.pdbx_description
1 polymer ?
#
loop_
_entity_poly.entity_id
_entity_poly.type
_entity_poly.pdbx_seq_one_letter_code
_entity_poly.pdbx_strand_id
1 'polypeptide(L)'
;DANDASPDSTTALDASAEAADAVEETPEEVAAREAAELAEKKEREAREAAERAAADEAAREERAQAAVEKLSKGAGWAAQAGVYYDASHGVVKATSVSAAKQAARPADEDAPTDEQTEDELVADLTDVARESDSLDDIQVSEADAGYIDPVVFGRMVAKVTEAVTRNPLQRELFYKVLSFCQESKPLREIEQMVMALPGFERTSANAYHFIAVMENAGGLERFELDDEGDVVDDARKAGLTEDEIDDLVAEYAFMTTPAGQAVVEQHTPRARIIELLGLVPERRDTYIELMEFLAEEPRTYNEVTQLLDGRDVLWHLDSKGNPELMQPSVFLDKLHDAAAIEWQQGWQLSEEGRAYLDELKSVQN
;
A
#
# COMPACT_ATOMS: atom_id res chain seq x y z
N ASP A 1 -52.29 14.62 -71.82
CA ASP A 1 -52.77 15.87 -72.40
C ASP A 1 -53.67 16.63 -71.44
N ALA A 2 -53.33 17.92 -71.27
CA ALA A 2 -54.07 19.04 -70.66
C ALA A 2 -54.50 18.90 -69.19
N ASN A 3 -54.01 19.66 -68.20
CA ASN A 3 -53.68 21.10 -68.08
C ASN A 3 -54.89 22.05 -68.00
N ASP A 4 -54.69 23.10 -67.19
CA ASP A 4 -55.43 24.36 -67.03
C ASP A 4 -56.73 24.38 -66.21
N ALA A 5 -57.09 25.44 -65.46
CA ALA A 5 -56.42 26.62 -64.89
C ALA A 5 -57.53 27.42 -64.16
N SER A 6 -57.14 28.21 -63.13
CA SER A 6 -57.88 29.27 -62.39
C SER A 6 -58.38 30.43 -63.30
N PRO A 7 -58.78 31.66 -62.88
CA PRO A 7 -58.87 32.34 -61.55
C PRO A 7 -60.04 33.36 -61.37
N ASP A 8 -60.10 34.08 -60.23
CA ASP A 8 -60.34 35.55 -60.11
C ASP A 8 -60.31 35.96 -58.61
N SER A 9 -59.34 36.78 -58.14
CA SER A 9 -59.37 38.25 -57.90
C SER A 9 -60.25 38.69 -56.70
N THR A 10 -59.93 39.63 -55.80
CA THR A 10 -58.89 40.67 -55.63
C THR A 10 -58.94 41.20 -54.16
N THR A 11 -57.77 41.56 -53.60
CA THR A 11 -57.39 42.70 -52.70
C THR A 11 -58.48 43.69 -52.19
N ALA A 12 -58.41 44.42 -51.05
CA ALA A 12 -57.42 44.76 -50.00
C ALA A 12 -58.06 45.68 -48.91
N LEU A 13 -57.25 46.07 -47.91
CA LEU A 13 -57.39 47.11 -46.85
C LEU A 13 -58.02 46.59 -45.54
N ASP A 14 -57.46 46.80 -44.35
CA ASP A 14 -56.80 48.02 -43.85
C ASP A 14 -55.86 47.69 -42.67
N ALA A 15 -54.77 48.46 -42.58
CA ALA A 15 -53.75 48.36 -41.54
C ALA A 15 -53.84 49.58 -40.64
N SER A 16 -53.83 49.37 -39.32
CA SER A 16 -53.50 50.42 -38.36
C SER A 16 -52.51 49.85 -37.36
N ALA A 17 -51.29 50.39 -37.43
CA ALA A 17 -50.15 50.05 -36.61
C ALA A 17 -50.16 50.88 -35.32
N GLU A 18 -50.14 50.21 -34.17
CA GLU A 18 -49.68 50.77 -32.90
C GLU A 18 -48.18 50.47 -32.77
N ALA A 19 -47.39 51.53 -32.65
CA ALA A 19 -45.96 51.48 -32.48
C ALA A 19 -45.60 51.02 -31.06
N ALA A 20 -45.06 49.80 -30.94
CA ALA A 20 -44.27 49.39 -29.80
C ALA A 20 -42.80 49.72 -30.10
N ASP A 21 -42.23 50.57 -29.26
CA ASP A 21 -40.82 50.97 -29.24
C ASP A 21 -39.97 49.72 -28.94
N ALA A 22 -39.46 49.08 -30.00
CA ALA A 22 -38.47 48.02 -29.90
C ALA A 22 -37.09 48.69 -29.84
N VAL A 23 -36.55 48.81 -28.63
CA VAL A 23 -35.14 49.16 -28.43
C VAL A 23 -34.31 48.05 -29.06
N GLU A 24 -33.77 48.27 -30.26
CA GLU A 24 -32.77 47.40 -30.88
C GLU A 24 -31.52 47.44 -30.00
N GLU A 25 -31.27 46.36 -29.23
CA GLU A 25 -30.01 46.15 -28.53
C GLU A 25 -28.87 46.26 -29.53
N THR A 26 -27.88 47.08 -29.23
CA THR A 26 -26.72 47.24 -30.09
C THR A 26 -25.92 45.93 -30.12
N PRO A 27 -25.19 45.64 -31.23
CA PRO A 27 -24.35 44.43 -31.31
C PRO A 27 -23.34 44.31 -30.17
N GLU A 28 -22.93 45.44 -29.58
CA GLU A 28 -22.03 45.52 -28.44
C GLU A 28 -22.69 45.09 -27.12
N GLU A 29 -23.98 45.40 -26.93
CA GLU A 29 -24.77 44.97 -25.77
C GLU A 29 -25.10 43.47 -25.83
N VAL A 30 -25.36 42.92 -27.02
CA VAL A 30 -25.55 41.48 -27.22
C VAL A 30 -24.26 40.71 -26.93
N ALA A 31 -23.11 41.20 -27.43
CA ALA A 31 -21.81 40.60 -27.17
C ALA A 31 -21.42 40.66 -25.67
N ALA A 32 -21.75 41.77 -24.99
CA ALA A 32 -21.53 41.90 -23.55
C ALA A 32 -22.39 40.93 -22.73
N ARG A 33 -23.64 40.69 -23.13
CA ARG A 33 -24.53 39.72 -22.48
C ARG A 33 -24.06 38.28 -22.69
N GLU A 34 -23.66 37.92 -23.90
CA GLU A 34 -23.12 36.58 -24.21
C GLU A 34 -21.79 36.34 -23.48
N ALA A 35 -20.93 37.36 -23.36
CA ALA A 35 -19.69 37.27 -22.59
C ALA A 35 -19.96 37.08 -21.08
N ALA A 36 -20.98 37.77 -20.54
CA ALA A 36 -21.40 37.62 -19.15
C ALA A 36 -21.98 36.21 -18.88
N GLU A 37 -22.83 35.70 -19.79
CA GLU A 37 -23.41 34.36 -19.68
C GLU A 37 -22.34 33.26 -19.79
N LEU A 38 -21.33 33.45 -20.66
CA LEU A 38 -20.20 32.55 -20.77
C LEU A 38 -19.31 32.58 -19.52
N ALA A 39 -19.13 33.74 -18.89
CA ALA A 39 -18.38 33.87 -17.65
C ALA A 39 -19.09 33.17 -16.49
N GLU A 40 -20.40 33.38 -16.35
CA GLU A 40 -21.23 32.73 -15.33
C GLU A 40 -21.26 31.20 -15.52
N LYS A 41 -21.34 30.73 -16.78
CA LYS A 41 -21.25 29.31 -17.10
C LYS A 41 -19.91 28.70 -16.71
N LYS A 42 -18.79 29.39 -16.99
CA LYS A 42 -17.44 28.93 -16.61
C LYS A 42 -17.25 28.91 -15.10
N GLU A 43 -17.79 29.89 -14.38
CA GLU A 43 -17.72 29.94 -12.92
C GLU A 43 -18.52 28.79 -12.29
N ARG A 44 -19.70 28.48 -12.84
CA ARG A 44 -20.48 27.30 -12.42
C ARG A 44 -19.75 25.98 -12.69
N GLU A 45 -19.16 25.82 -13.87
CA GLU A 45 -18.39 24.62 -14.21
C GLU A 45 -17.14 24.46 -13.31
N ALA A 46 -16.46 25.56 -12.98
CA ALA A 46 -15.33 25.55 -12.04
C ALA A 46 -15.75 25.18 -10.62
N ARG A 47 -16.91 25.67 -10.16
CA ARG A 47 -17.46 25.32 -8.84
C ARG A 47 -17.87 23.85 -8.76
N GLU A 48 -18.54 23.32 -9.79
CA GLU A 48 -18.90 21.90 -9.86
C GLU A 48 -17.65 21.00 -9.94
N ALA A 49 -16.60 21.42 -10.63
CA ALA A 49 -15.33 20.71 -10.68
C ALA A 49 -14.61 20.71 -9.31
N ALA A 50 -14.62 21.83 -8.59
CA ALA A 50 -14.05 21.93 -7.25
C ALA A 50 -14.83 21.06 -6.23
N GLU A 51 -16.16 21.03 -6.34
CA GLU A 51 -17.00 20.20 -5.47
C GLU A 51 -16.79 18.70 -5.73
N ARG A 52 -16.59 18.29 -6.99
CA ARG A 52 -16.20 16.91 -7.32
C ARG A 52 -14.83 16.55 -6.78
N ALA A 53 -13.83 17.42 -6.94
CA ALA A 53 -12.49 17.19 -6.41
C ALA A 53 -12.50 17.03 -4.89
N ALA A 54 -13.26 17.88 -4.17
CA ALA A 54 -13.41 17.76 -2.73
C ALA A 54 -14.15 16.48 -2.30
N ALA A 55 -15.13 16.01 -3.08
CA ALA A 55 -15.82 14.75 -2.83
C ALA A 55 -14.91 13.53 -3.06
N ASP A 56 -14.07 13.56 -4.09
CA ASP A 56 -13.09 12.52 -4.38
C ASP A 56 -12.00 12.46 -3.29
N GLU A 57 -11.54 13.63 -2.81
CA GLU A 57 -10.60 13.73 -1.68
C GLU A 57 -11.22 13.19 -0.38
N ALA A 58 -12.46 13.56 -0.06
CA ALA A 58 -13.16 13.04 1.12
C ALA A 58 -13.37 11.51 1.05
N ALA A 59 -13.75 10.98 -0.12
CA ALA A 59 -13.89 9.53 -0.33
C ALA A 59 -12.55 8.79 -0.18
N ARG A 60 -11.46 9.41 -0.61
CA ARG A 60 -10.09 8.89 -0.45
C ARG A 60 -9.66 8.88 1.02
N GLU A 61 -9.97 9.93 1.78
CA GLU A 61 -9.74 9.97 3.23
C GLU A 61 -10.56 8.91 3.97
N GLU A 62 -11.82 8.71 3.59
CA GLU A 62 -12.69 7.69 4.18
C GLU A 62 -12.16 6.27 3.89
N ARG A 63 -11.71 6.00 2.67
CA ARG A 63 -11.04 4.72 2.31
C ARG A 63 -9.74 4.52 3.09
N ALA A 64 -8.94 5.57 3.28
CA ALA A 64 -7.72 5.50 4.07
C ALA A 64 -8.02 5.20 5.54
N GLN A 65 -9.06 5.83 6.11
CA GLN A 65 -9.52 5.53 7.47
C GLN A 65 -10.05 4.10 7.59
N ALA A 66 -10.81 3.61 6.62
CA ALA A 66 -11.31 2.23 6.59
C ALA A 66 -10.15 1.22 6.46
N ALA A 67 -9.10 1.52 5.69
CA ALA A 67 -7.91 0.70 5.59
C ALA A 67 -7.14 0.66 6.92
N VAL A 68 -6.95 1.82 7.57
CA VAL A 68 -6.35 1.90 8.92
C VAL A 68 -7.20 1.15 9.94
N GLU A 69 -8.52 1.26 9.89
CA GLU A 69 -9.43 0.56 10.79
C GLU A 69 -9.38 -0.97 10.55
N LYS A 70 -9.33 -1.41 9.29
CA LYS A 70 -9.18 -2.82 8.91
C LYS A 70 -7.82 -3.38 9.37
N LEU A 71 -6.75 -2.60 9.23
CA LEU A 71 -5.42 -2.93 9.78
C LEU A 71 -5.45 -2.99 11.31
N SER A 72 -6.15 -2.06 11.98
CA SER A 72 -6.27 -2.04 13.44
C SER A 72 -7.12 -3.20 14.00
N LYS A 73 -8.18 -3.61 13.28
CA LYS A 73 -9.06 -4.73 13.64
C LYS A 73 -8.41 -6.08 13.32
N GLY A 74 -7.62 -6.17 12.24
CA GLY A 74 -6.76 -7.31 11.93
C GLY A 74 -5.60 -7.44 12.93
N ALA A 75 -5.10 -6.31 13.43
CA ALA A 75 -4.13 -6.21 14.52
C ALA A 75 -4.80 -6.28 15.91
N GLY A 76 -5.76 -7.19 16.11
CA GLY A 76 -6.43 -7.43 17.40
C GLY A 76 -5.50 -7.82 18.57
N TRP A 77 -4.19 -7.84 18.37
CA TRP A 77 -3.18 -7.99 19.42
C TRP A 77 -2.44 -6.68 19.78
N ALA A 78 -2.44 -5.66 18.90
CA ALA A 78 -1.77 -4.38 19.15
C ALA A 78 -2.46 -3.53 20.22
N ALA A 79 -3.78 -3.69 20.41
CA ALA A 79 -4.50 -3.08 21.52
C ALA A 79 -4.09 -3.65 22.91
N GLN A 80 -3.35 -4.76 22.95
CA GLN A 80 -2.87 -5.39 24.16
C GLN A 80 -1.41 -5.01 24.51
N ALA A 81 -0.69 -4.44 23.54
CA ALA A 81 0.64 -3.89 23.72
C ALA A 81 0.54 -2.36 23.71
N GLY A 82 0.26 -1.74 24.87
CA GLY A 82 0.47 -0.31 25.02
C GLY A 82 1.93 0.02 24.68
N VAL A 83 2.18 0.48 23.45
CA VAL A 83 3.52 0.75 22.94
C VAL A 83 4.00 2.06 23.59
N TYR A 84 4.66 1.92 24.73
CA TYR A 84 5.46 2.98 25.34
C TYR A 84 6.82 3.01 24.66
N TYR A 85 7.18 4.17 24.11
CA TYR A 85 8.55 4.47 23.69
C TYR A 85 9.33 5.01 24.89
N ASP A 86 10.42 4.35 25.29
CA ASP A 86 11.40 4.91 26.21
C ASP A 86 12.52 5.53 25.38
N ALA A 87 12.55 6.86 25.31
CA ALA A 87 13.60 7.63 24.66
C ALA A 87 14.93 7.62 25.45
N SER A 88 15.00 6.84 26.55
CA SER A 88 16.16 6.78 27.42
C SER A 88 16.59 5.32 27.65
N HIS A 89 17.66 4.94 26.98
CA HIS A 89 18.53 3.77 27.24
C HIS A 89 18.16 2.45 26.55
N GLY A 90 19.19 1.86 25.93
CA GLY A 90 19.19 0.49 25.45
C GLY A 90 18.89 -0.52 26.57
N VAL A 91 18.38 -1.67 26.12
CA VAL A 91 17.95 -2.86 26.87
C VAL A 91 16.49 -2.82 27.35
N VAL A 92 15.58 -3.41 26.56
CA VAL A 92 14.24 -3.76 27.03
C VAL A 92 14.22 -5.25 27.42
N LYS A 93 14.10 -5.53 28.73
CA LYS A 93 13.79 -6.87 29.25
C LYS A 93 12.29 -7.11 29.15
N ALA A 94 11.88 -8.10 28.35
CA ALA A 94 10.51 -8.58 28.31
C ALA A 94 10.09 -9.13 29.69
N THR A 95 9.01 -8.60 30.25
CA THR A 95 8.26 -9.27 31.33
C THR A 95 6.85 -9.55 30.84
N SER A 96 6.48 -10.83 30.88
CA SER A 96 5.18 -11.36 30.50
C SER A 96 4.12 -11.02 31.54
N VAL A 97 2.90 -10.75 31.10
CA VAL A 97 1.70 -10.88 31.93
C VAL A 97 0.64 -11.65 31.16
N SER A 98 0.35 -12.85 31.66
CA SER A 98 -0.82 -13.64 31.27
C SER A 98 -2.10 -13.15 31.96
N ALA A 99 -3.22 -13.43 31.29
CA ALA A 99 -4.60 -13.60 31.81
C ALA A 99 -5.60 -12.43 31.76
N ALA A 100 -6.59 -12.56 30.86
CA ALA A 100 -8.05 -12.36 31.08
C ALA A 100 -8.80 -12.62 29.74
N LYS A 101 -9.35 -13.81 29.50
CA LYS A 101 -10.72 -14.29 29.77
C LYS A 101 -11.87 -13.53 29.08
N GLN A 102 -12.42 -14.20 28.05
CA GLN A 102 -13.82 -14.32 27.62
C GLN A 102 -14.79 -13.12 27.77
N ALA A 103 -15.30 -12.64 26.63
CA ALA A 103 -16.72 -12.27 26.47
C ALA A 103 -17.16 -12.46 25.00
N ALA A 104 -18.44 -12.78 24.83
CA ALA A 104 -19.06 -13.34 23.63
C ALA A 104 -19.62 -12.31 22.63
N ARG A 105 -19.84 -12.80 21.40
CA ARG A 105 -20.59 -12.33 20.18
C ARG A 105 -21.81 -11.40 20.40
N PRO A 106 -22.29 -10.65 19.38
CA PRO A 106 -23.01 -11.20 18.18
C PRO A 106 -22.52 -10.57 16.84
N ALA A 107 -22.41 -11.29 15.72
CA ALA A 107 -23.45 -11.66 14.75
C ALA A 107 -24.44 -10.54 14.38
N ASP A 108 -24.08 -9.80 13.33
CA ASP A 108 -25.03 -9.18 12.41
C ASP A 108 -24.59 -9.49 10.98
N GLU A 109 -25.53 -10.10 10.26
CA GLU A 109 -25.54 -10.32 8.81
C GLU A 109 -26.04 -9.03 8.13
N ASP A 110 -25.73 -8.88 6.83
CA ASP A 110 -26.10 -7.80 5.91
C ASP A 110 -25.18 -6.57 5.86
N ALA A 111 -24.10 -6.69 5.08
CA ALA A 111 -23.46 -5.58 4.39
C ALA A 111 -23.33 -5.92 2.89
N PRO A 112 -23.58 -4.97 1.97
CA PRO A 112 -23.58 -5.24 0.54
C PRO A 112 -22.14 -5.55 0.07
N THR A 113 -21.96 -6.66 -0.62
CA THR A 113 -20.72 -7.05 -1.28
C THR A 113 -20.54 -6.21 -2.54
N ASP A 114 -19.82 -5.11 -2.44
CA ASP A 114 -19.24 -4.44 -3.59
C ASP A 114 -18.04 -5.29 -4.03
N GLU A 115 -18.23 -6.12 -5.06
CA GLU A 115 -17.16 -6.92 -5.68
C GLU A 115 -16.22 -5.98 -6.44
N GLN A 116 -15.30 -5.35 -5.70
CA GLN A 116 -14.16 -4.66 -6.30
C GLN A 116 -13.18 -5.70 -6.85
N THR A 117 -12.81 -5.54 -8.11
CA THR A 117 -11.93 -6.47 -8.82
C THR A 117 -10.49 -6.42 -8.28
N GLU A 118 -9.76 -7.54 -8.33
CA GLU A 118 -8.39 -7.69 -7.80
C GLU A 118 -7.41 -6.63 -8.39
N ASP A 119 -7.68 -6.09 -9.58
CA ASP A 119 -6.88 -5.05 -10.23
C ASP A 119 -7.17 -3.62 -9.73
N GLU A 120 -8.39 -3.34 -9.25
CA GLU A 120 -8.76 -2.02 -8.72
C GLU A 120 -8.19 -1.78 -7.32
N LEU A 121 -8.12 -2.81 -6.48
CA LEU A 121 -7.56 -2.72 -5.12
C LEU A 121 -6.05 -2.46 -5.11
N VAL A 122 -5.33 -2.90 -6.14
CA VAL A 122 -3.88 -2.71 -6.27
C VAL A 122 -3.54 -1.38 -6.95
N ALA A 123 -4.40 -0.90 -7.86
CA ALA A 123 -4.22 0.40 -8.52
C ALA A 123 -4.52 1.59 -7.57
N ASP A 124 -5.58 1.50 -6.75
CA ASP A 124 -6.02 2.61 -5.87
C ASP A 124 -5.00 2.88 -4.72
N LEU A 125 -4.25 1.86 -4.28
CA LEU A 125 -3.13 2.04 -3.34
C LEU A 125 -1.94 2.82 -3.94
N THR A 126 -1.74 2.75 -5.26
CA THR A 126 -0.59 3.39 -5.94
C THR A 126 -0.83 4.84 -6.31
N ASP A 127 -2.09 5.25 -6.52
CA ASP A 127 -2.43 6.67 -6.76
C ASP A 127 -2.45 7.47 -5.44
N VAL A 128 -2.71 6.81 -4.30
CA VAL A 128 -2.14 7.05 -2.94
C VAL A 128 -0.95 8.02 -2.86
N ALA A 129 0.15 7.54 -3.41
CA ALA A 129 1.50 8.01 -3.13
C ALA A 129 2.05 8.98 -4.19
N ARG A 130 1.22 9.40 -5.16
CA ARG A 130 1.70 10.19 -6.31
C ARG A 130 1.82 11.70 -6.04
N GLU A 131 1.31 12.18 -4.91
CA GLU A 131 1.50 13.57 -4.47
C GLU A 131 2.21 13.57 -3.11
N SER A 132 3.54 13.55 -3.17
CA SER A 132 4.41 13.76 -2.02
C SER A 132 4.39 15.24 -1.63
N ASP A 133 3.59 15.60 -0.63
CA ASP A 133 3.84 16.84 0.10
C ASP A 133 5.01 16.61 1.08
N SER A 134 5.85 17.62 1.20
CA SER A 134 7.15 17.59 1.88
C SER A 134 7.06 17.19 3.35
N LEU A 135 8.04 16.40 3.82
CA LEU A 135 8.20 15.96 5.21
C LEU A 135 8.57 17.09 6.19
N ASP A 136 8.66 18.34 5.74
CA ASP A 136 9.23 19.44 6.52
C ASP A 136 8.24 20.07 7.54
N ASP A 137 6.95 19.73 7.49
CA ASP A 137 5.92 20.39 8.31
C ASP A 137 5.29 19.53 9.43
N ILE A 138 5.86 18.36 9.77
CA ILE A 138 5.41 17.61 10.96
C ILE A 138 6.09 18.21 12.21
N GLN A 139 5.49 19.27 12.76
CA GLN A 139 5.88 19.80 14.06
C GLN A 139 5.53 18.81 15.18
N VAL A 140 6.51 18.01 15.60
CA VAL A 140 6.43 17.28 16.87
C VAL A 140 6.53 18.31 17.99
N SER A 141 5.42 18.56 18.69
CA SER A 141 5.46 19.41 19.88
C SER A 141 6.30 18.73 20.95
N GLU A 142 7.35 19.42 21.44
CA GLU A 142 8.30 18.96 22.47
C GLU A 142 7.66 18.56 23.83
N ALA A 143 6.33 18.61 23.95
CA ALA A 143 5.62 18.42 25.20
C ALA A 143 5.20 16.96 25.50
N ASP A 144 5.38 16.01 24.59
CA ASP A 144 5.06 14.59 24.85
C ASP A 144 6.05 13.67 24.12
N ALA A 145 7.29 13.61 24.61
CA ALA A 145 8.30 12.67 24.14
C ALA A 145 7.84 11.22 24.41
N GLY A 146 7.18 10.61 23.42
CA GLY A 146 6.78 9.20 23.46
C GLY A 146 5.38 8.89 22.95
N TYR A 147 4.52 9.89 22.72
CA TYR A 147 3.20 9.67 22.11
C TYR A 147 3.24 10.00 20.62
N ILE A 148 3.20 8.96 19.80
CA ILE A 148 2.92 9.11 18.36
C ILE A 148 1.43 8.91 18.17
N ASP A 149 0.76 9.91 17.59
CA ASP A 149 -0.64 9.80 17.22
C ASP A 149 -0.88 8.55 16.34
N PRO A 150 -1.88 7.70 16.64
CA PRO A 150 -2.11 6.46 15.89
C PRO A 150 -2.33 6.64 14.38
N VAL A 151 -2.92 7.77 13.96
CA VAL A 151 -3.11 8.07 12.53
C VAL A 151 -1.77 8.38 11.88
N VAL A 152 -0.93 9.16 12.55
CA VAL A 152 0.45 9.44 12.11
C VAL A 152 1.27 8.16 12.06
N PHE A 153 1.22 7.33 13.10
CA PHE A 153 1.90 6.04 13.14
C PHE A 153 1.42 5.12 11.99
N GLY A 154 0.11 5.05 11.75
CA GLY A 154 -0.46 4.29 10.64
C GLY A 154 0.07 4.75 9.27
N ARG A 155 0.23 6.06 9.05
CA ARG A 155 0.83 6.61 7.83
C ARG A 155 2.31 6.25 7.69
N MET A 156 3.07 6.29 8.79
CA MET A 156 4.47 5.86 8.81
C MET A 156 4.60 4.37 8.43
N VAL A 157 3.79 3.50 9.04
CA VAL A 157 3.75 2.07 8.71
C VAL A 157 3.41 1.87 7.23
N ALA A 158 2.37 2.55 6.72
CA ALA A 158 1.97 2.44 5.32
C ALA A 158 3.10 2.82 4.35
N LYS A 159 3.87 3.87 4.64
CA LYS A 159 5.02 4.30 3.82
C LYS A 159 6.13 3.24 3.79
N VAL A 160 6.43 2.62 4.94
CA VAL A 160 7.41 1.54 5.02
C VAL A 160 6.91 0.29 4.31
N THR A 161 5.63 -0.07 4.51
CA THR A 161 4.98 -1.18 3.79
C THR A 161 5.08 -0.98 2.28
N GLU A 162 4.73 0.20 1.77
CA GLU A 162 4.83 0.52 0.34
C GLU A 162 6.27 0.36 -0.16
N ALA A 163 7.26 0.84 0.59
CA ALA A 163 8.67 0.68 0.22
C ALA A 163 9.10 -0.79 0.14
N VAL A 164 8.62 -1.63 1.06
CA VAL A 164 8.89 -3.08 1.09
C VAL A 164 8.17 -3.82 -0.04
N THR A 165 6.92 -3.47 -0.35
CA THR A 165 6.07 -4.22 -1.29
C THR A 165 6.12 -3.73 -2.72
N ARG A 166 6.61 -2.51 -2.99
CA ARG A 166 6.65 -1.88 -4.33
C ARG A 166 7.30 -2.76 -5.40
N ASN A 167 8.35 -3.50 -5.06
CA ASN A 167 8.99 -4.44 -5.98
C ASN A 167 9.01 -5.86 -5.38
N PRO A 168 8.08 -6.75 -5.80
CA PRO A 168 7.98 -8.11 -5.27
C PRO A 168 9.29 -8.91 -5.34
N LEU A 169 10.10 -8.70 -6.38
CA LEU A 169 11.37 -9.41 -6.58
C LEU A 169 12.45 -9.02 -5.56
N GLN A 170 12.32 -7.83 -4.95
CA GLN A 170 13.27 -7.28 -3.98
C GLN A 170 12.69 -7.23 -2.55
N ARG A 171 11.41 -7.56 -2.38
CA ARG A 171 10.71 -7.51 -1.08
C ARG A 171 11.46 -8.24 0.02
N GLU A 172 11.96 -9.45 -0.26
CA GLU A 172 12.74 -10.22 0.73
C GLU A 172 13.99 -9.48 1.21
N LEU A 173 14.69 -8.78 0.31
CA LEU A 173 15.88 -8.03 0.66
C LEU A 173 15.55 -6.86 1.60
N PHE A 174 14.49 -6.09 1.29
CA PHE A 174 14.03 -5.00 2.16
C PHE A 174 13.52 -5.51 3.51
N TYR A 175 12.70 -6.56 3.51
CA TYR A 175 12.21 -7.20 4.74
C TYR A 175 13.37 -7.69 5.63
N LYS A 176 14.37 -8.36 5.04
CA LYS A 176 15.52 -8.87 5.80
C LYS A 176 16.40 -7.76 6.35
N VAL A 177 16.53 -6.62 5.68
CA VAL A 177 17.20 -5.43 6.23
C VAL A 177 16.50 -4.96 7.52
N LEU A 178 15.18 -4.75 7.48
CA LEU A 178 14.42 -4.35 8.67
C LEU A 178 14.49 -5.41 9.78
N SER A 179 14.36 -6.70 9.42
CA SER A 179 14.42 -7.80 10.37
C SER A 179 15.81 -7.97 11.01
N PHE A 180 16.89 -7.58 10.33
CA PHE A 180 18.25 -7.71 10.83
C PHE A 180 18.66 -6.55 11.74
N CYS A 181 18.14 -5.36 11.46
CA CYS A 181 18.43 -4.14 12.22
C CYS A 181 17.51 -3.94 13.44
N GLN A 182 16.86 -4.99 13.95
CA GLN A 182 16.04 -4.88 15.17
C GLN A 182 16.86 -4.42 16.39
N GLU A 183 18.17 -4.70 16.35
CA GLU A 183 19.18 -4.07 17.20
C GLU A 183 20.04 -3.16 16.32
N SER A 184 20.69 -2.17 16.92
CA SER A 184 21.65 -1.31 16.21
C SER A 184 22.73 -2.17 15.52
N LYS A 185 22.92 -1.94 14.22
CA LYS A 185 23.96 -2.59 13.38
C LYS A 185 24.77 -1.55 12.62
N PRO A 186 26.10 -1.69 12.55
CA PRO A 186 26.93 -0.81 11.73
C PRO A 186 26.65 -1.04 10.24
N LEU A 187 26.81 0.01 9.43
CA LEU A 187 26.56 0.01 7.99
C LEU A 187 27.19 -1.19 7.29
N ARG A 188 28.47 -1.43 7.59
CA ARG A 188 29.28 -2.48 6.96
C ARG A 188 28.72 -3.88 7.20
N GLU A 189 28.17 -4.15 8.38
CA GLU A 189 27.57 -5.44 8.70
C GLU A 189 26.27 -5.65 7.92
N ILE A 190 25.45 -4.61 7.80
CA ILE A 190 24.20 -4.67 7.04
C ILE A 190 24.50 -4.92 5.56
N GLU A 191 25.48 -4.22 4.98
CA GLU A 191 25.87 -4.44 3.58
C GLU A 191 26.36 -5.87 3.33
N GLN A 192 27.19 -6.41 4.23
CA GLN A 192 27.66 -7.80 4.12
C GLN A 192 26.52 -8.80 4.22
N MET A 193 25.57 -8.58 5.13
CA MET A 193 24.38 -9.40 5.26
C MET A 193 23.56 -9.36 3.97
N VAL A 194 23.26 -8.17 3.43
CA VAL A 194 22.50 -8.01 2.18
C VAL A 194 23.17 -8.69 1.00
N MET A 195 24.50 -8.55 0.85
CA MET A 195 25.26 -9.22 -0.22
C MET A 195 25.25 -10.75 -0.10
N ALA A 196 25.05 -11.30 1.10
CA ALA A 196 24.97 -12.73 1.34
C ALA A 196 23.55 -13.30 1.16
N LEU A 197 22.52 -12.45 1.03
CA LEU A 197 21.14 -12.91 0.86
C LEU A 197 20.91 -13.48 -0.55
N PRO A 198 20.17 -14.61 -0.66
CA PRO A 198 19.72 -15.11 -1.95
C PRO A 198 18.89 -14.07 -2.70
N GLY A 199 19.14 -13.91 -4.00
CA GLY A 199 18.43 -12.96 -4.85
C GLY A 199 19.13 -11.60 -4.96
N PHE A 200 20.10 -11.29 -4.10
CA PHE A 200 20.93 -10.10 -4.28
C PHE A 200 21.71 -10.16 -5.60
N GLU A 201 22.17 -11.34 -6.01
CA GLU A 201 22.88 -11.53 -7.28
C GLU A 201 22.04 -11.17 -8.53
N ARG A 202 20.71 -11.07 -8.37
CA ARG A 202 19.76 -10.72 -9.42
C ARG A 202 19.39 -9.24 -9.44
N THR A 203 19.82 -8.47 -8.44
CA THR A 203 19.59 -7.03 -8.41
C THR A 203 20.68 -6.27 -9.16
N SER A 204 20.31 -5.15 -9.79
CA SER A 204 21.25 -4.17 -10.32
C SER A 204 21.66 -3.10 -9.29
N ALA A 205 20.97 -3.05 -8.16
CA ALA A 205 21.26 -2.12 -7.07
C ALA A 205 22.42 -2.62 -6.18
N ASN A 206 23.14 -1.68 -5.56
CA ASN A 206 24.14 -2.01 -4.54
C ASN A 206 23.47 -2.31 -3.18
N ALA A 207 24.23 -2.85 -2.22
CA ALA A 207 23.70 -3.18 -0.89
C ALA A 207 23.18 -1.94 -0.13
N TYR A 208 23.90 -0.82 -0.23
CA TYR A 208 23.50 0.45 0.38
C TYR A 208 22.10 0.93 -0.03
N HIS A 209 21.68 0.65 -1.27
CA HIS A 209 20.35 1.02 -1.75
C HIS A 209 19.23 0.51 -0.84
N PHE A 210 19.33 -0.73 -0.36
CA PHE A 210 18.31 -1.33 0.50
C PHE A 210 18.22 -0.62 1.86
N ILE A 211 19.36 -0.16 2.38
CA ILE A 211 19.46 0.60 3.62
C ILE A 211 18.85 1.99 3.43
N ALA A 212 19.28 2.70 2.38
CA ALA A 212 18.82 4.06 2.09
C ALA A 212 17.32 4.13 1.81
N VAL A 213 16.74 3.15 1.10
CA VAL A 213 15.29 3.12 0.85
C VAL A 213 14.52 2.92 2.16
N MET A 214 14.98 2.02 3.04
CA MET A 214 14.31 1.79 4.32
C MET A 214 14.44 2.98 5.28
N GLU A 215 15.59 3.65 5.29
CA GLU A 215 15.77 4.91 6.02
C GLU A 215 14.84 6.02 5.49
N ASN A 216 14.83 6.27 4.17
CA ASN A 216 13.98 7.30 3.55
C ASN A 216 12.48 7.04 3.76
N ALA A 217 12.09 5.76 3.84
CA ALA A 217 10.73 5.35 4.17
C ALA A 217 10.38 5.53 5.66
N GLY A 218 11.37 5.74 6.53
CA GLY A 218 11.20 5.83 7.98
C GLY A 218 11.19 4.47 8.69
N GLY A 219 11.64 3.41 8.01
CA GLY A 219 11.74 2.05 8.55
C GLY A 219 13.06 1.79 9.29
N LEU A 220 14.12 2.53 8.95
CA LEU A 220 15.38 2.57 9.69
C LEU A 220 15.67 3.98 10.20
N GLU A 221 16.27 4.05 11.37
CA GLU A 221 16.89 5.25 11.95
C GLU A 221 18.41 5.11 11.86
N ARG A 222 19.08 6.20 11.48
CA ARG A 222 20.55 6.28 11.39
C ARG A 222 21.11 6.89 12.67
N PHE A 223 22.20 6.29 13.15
CA PHE A 223 23.02 6.78 14.25
C PHE A 223 24.44 7.02 13.76
N GLU A 224 25.10 8.00 14.34
CA GLU A 224 26.54 8.22 14.19
C GLU A 224 27.25 7.63 15.41
N LEU A 225 28.35 6.94 15.18
CA LEU A 225 29.17 6.29 16.21
C LEU A 225 30.59 6.86 16.16
N ASP A 226 31.21 7.00 17.34
CA ASP A 226 32.63 7.30 17.45
C ASP A 226 33.51 6.04 17.31
N ASP A 227 34.82 6.20 17.51
CA ASP A 227 35.81 5.13 17.41
C ASP A 227 35.70 4.07 18.52
N GLU A 228 35.05 4.40 19.64
CA GLU A 228 34.72 3.47 20.72
C GLU A 228 33.37 2.76 20.49
N GLY A 229 32.59 3.19 19.49
CA GLY A 229 31.27 2.67 19.14
C GLY A 229 30.12 3.30 19.92
N ASP A 230 30.37 4.41 20.61
CA ASP A 230 29.35 5.16 21.35
C ASP A 230 28.61 6.14 20.42
N VAL A 231 27.32 6.34 20.69
CA VAL A 231 26.48 7.23 19.87
C VAL A 231 26.96 8.68 19.98
N VAL A 232 27.11 9.33 18.84
CA VAL A 232 27.44 10.75 18.69
C VAL A 232 26.15 11.53 18.50
N ASP A 233 25.61 12.06 19.59
CA ASP A 233 24.41 12.89 19.59
C ASP A 233 24.72 14.39 19.33
N ASP A 234 23.68 15.19 19.15
CA ASP A 234 23.81 16.63 18.91
C ASP A 234 24.49 17.38 20.07
N ALA A 235 24.36 16.87 21.30
CA ALA A 235 25.01 17.46 22.47
C ALA A 235 26.52 17.28 22.42
N ARG A 236 27.01 16.12 21.93
CA ARG A 236 28.44 15.85 21.71
C ARG A 236 29.02 16.66 20.56
N LYS A 237 28.21 17.00 19.56
CA LYS A 237 28.61 17.87 18.43
C LYS A 237 28.57 19.35 18.77
N ALA A 238 27.91 19.74 19.86
CA ALA A 238 27.68 21.14 20.18
C ALA A 238 28.99 21.93 20.38
N GLY A 239 29.21 22.90 19.51
CA GLY A 239 30.38 23.78 19.56
C GLY A 239 31.63 23.25 18.87
N LEU A 240 31.55 22.08 18.24
CA LEU A 240 32.58 21.56 17.34
C LEU A 240 32.46 22.19 15.95
N THR A 241 33.58 22.30 15.24
CA THR A 241 33.58 22.61 13.80
C THR A 241 33.20 21.39 12.97
N GLU A 242 32.88 21.58 11.69
CA GLU A 242 32.62 20.49 10.74
C GLU A 242 33.78 19.49 10.69
N ASP A 243 35.03 19.97 10.60
CA ASP A 243 36.23 19.12 10.63
C ASP A 243 36.34 18.30 11.94
N GLU A 244 35.98 18.90 13.09
CA GLU A 244 36.02 18.21 14.39
C GLU A 244 34.89 17.18 14.53
N ILE A 245 33.73 17.41 13.88
CA ILE A 245 32.64 16.44 13.82
C ILE A 245 33.03 15.27 12.91
N ASP A 246 33.64 15.54 11.75
CA ASP A 246 34.14 14.51 10.84
C ASP A 246 35.21 13.62 11.49
N ASP A 247 36.07 14.20 12.33
CA ASP A 247 37.06 13.44 13.12
C ASP A 247 36.40 12.64 14.27
N LEU A 248 35.26 13.10 14.80
CA LEU A 248 34.52 12.44 15.88
C LEU A 248 33.71 11.25 15.39
N VAL A 249 33.09 11.35 14.21
CA VAL A 249 32.22 10.31 13.66
C VAL A 249 33.05 9.27 12.91
N ALA A 250 33.19 8.09 13.49
CA ALA A 250 33.95 7.00 12.91
C ALA A 250 33.10 6.10 11.99
N GLU A 251 31.84 5.84 12.34
CA GLU A 251 30.96 4.93 11.61
C GLU A 251 29.48 5.32 11.71
N TYR A 252 28.66 4.86 10.76
CA TYR A 252 27.21 4.95 10.84
C TYR A 252 26.59 3.61 11.21
N ALA A 253 25.60 3.63 12.09
CA ALA A 253 24.79 2.47 12.44
C ALA A 253 23.31 2.72 12.15
N PHE A 254 22.53 1.64 12.07
CA PHE A 254 21.12 1.69 11.79
C PHE A 254 20.34 0.77 12.72
N MET A 255 19.14 1.20 13.10
CA MET A 255 18.19 0.40 13.87
C MET A 255 16.79 0.55 13.27
N THR A 256 16.01 -0.52 13.32
CA THR A 256 14.64 -0.56 12.84
C THR A 256 13.74 0.26 13.75
N THR A 257 13.01 1.21 13.15
CA THR A 257 12.07 2.08 13.87
C THR A 257 10.82 1.30 14.31
N PRO A 258 9.99 1.84 15.22
CA PRO A 258 8.71 1.22 15.57
C PRO A 258 7.80 0.95 14.35
N ALA A 259 7.80 1.84 13.36
CA ALA A 259 7.06 1.63 12.11
C ALA A 259 7.65 0.46 11.30
N GLY A 260 8.98 0.38 11.21
CA GLY A 260 9.67 -0.75 10.60
C GLY A 260 9.40 -2.08 11.30
N GLN A 261 9.34 -2.09 12.64
CA GLN A 261 9.02 -3.29 13.42
C GLN A 261 7.60 -3.79 13.13
N ALA A 262 6.62 -2.88 13.08
CA ALA A 262 5.25 -3.24 12.72
C ALA A 262 5.17 -3.88 11.33
N VAL A 263 5.97 -3.40 10.36
CA VAL A 263 6.07 -4.00 9.02
C VAL A 263 6.73 -5.39 9.09
N VAL A 264 7.79 -5.57 9.87
CA VAL A 264 8.42 -6.89 10.07
C VAL A 264 7.42 -7.89 10.64
N GLU A 265 6.64 -7.50 11.64
CA GLU A 265 5.62 -8.36 12.26
C GLU A 265 4.49 -8.72 11.27
N GLN A 266 4.03 -7.75 10.48
CA GLN A 266 2.95 -7.96 9.49
C GLN A 266 3.40 -8.78 8.28
N HIS A 267 4.68 -8.70 7.89
CA HIS A 267 5.21 -9.34 6.69
C HIS A 267 6.12 -10.54 6.96
N THR A 268 6.05 -11.11 8.17
CA THR A 268 6.68 -12.42 8.42
C THR A 268 6.25 -13.42 7.34
N PRO A 269 7.14 -14.34 6.91
CA PRO A 269 6.75 -15.39 5.96
C PRO A 269 5.44 -16.08 6.36
N ARG A 270 5.29 -16.39 7.65
CA ARG A 270 4.07 -16.95 8.22
C ARG A 270 2.81 -16.10 7.98
N ALA A 271 2.87 -14.81 8.30
CA ALA A 271 1.72 -13.91 8.12
C ALA A 271 1.31 -13.84 6.65
N ARG A 272 2.27 -13.79 5.72
CA ARG A 272 2.01 -13.79 4.28
C ARG A 272 1.37 -15.09 3.77
N ILE A 273 1.77 -16.24 4.33
CA ILE A 273 1.15 -17.53 4.01
C ILE A 273 -0.30 -17.57 4.47
N ILE A 274 -0.56 -17.12 5.71
CA ILE A 274 -1.91 -17.03 6.27
C ILE A 274 -2.79 -16.09 5.41
N GLU A 275 -2.28 -14.93 5.06
CA GLU A 275 -2.96 -13.95 4.21
C GLU A 275 -3.30 -14.56 2.84
N LEU A 276 -2.32 -15.18 2.16
CA LEU A 276 -2.53 -15.81 0.86
C LEU A 276 -3.65 -16.86 0.90
N LEU A 277 -3.65 -17.73 1.90
CA LEU A 277 -4.65 -18.79 2.07
C LEU A 277 -6.02 -18.27 2.52
N GLY A 278 -6.08 -17.05 3.03
CA GLY A 278 -7.31 -16.37 3.44
C GLY A 278 -7.91 -15.47 2.36
N LEU A 279 -7.12 -15.08 1.34
CA LEU A 279 -7.50 -14.07 0.35
C LEU A 279 -8.68 -14.53 -0.53
N VAL A 280 -8.58 -15.74 -1.09
CA VAL A 280 -9.63 -16.36 -1.92
C VAL A 280 -9.90 -17.76 -1.37
N PRO A 281 -10.94 -17.94 -0.54
CA PRO A 281 -11.24 -19.22 0.11
C PRO A 281 -11.34 -20.41 -0.85
N GLU A 282 -11.84 -20.18 -2.07
CA GLU A 282 -12.00 -21.20 -3.12
C GLU A 282 -10.64 -21.74 -3.61
N ARG A 283 -9.57 -20.94 -3.51
CA ARG A 283 -8.21 -21.31 -3.92
C ARG A 283 -7.42 -21.96 -2.78
N ARG A 284 -7.88 -21.82 -1.53
CA ARG A 284 -7.18 -22.28 -0.32
C ARG A 284 -6.76 -23.74 -0.40
N ASP A 285 -7.69 -24.63 -0.71
CA ASP A 285 -7.43 -26.07 -0.74
C ASP A 285 -6.43 -26.44 -1.85
N THR A 286 -6.45 -25.70 -2.97
CA THR A 286 -5.48 -25.89 -4.06
C THR A 286 -4.07 -25.47 -3.63
N TYR A 287 -3.92 -24.38 -2.87
CA TYR A 287 -2.63 -24.01 -2.29
C TYR A 287 -2.11 -25.07 -1.31
N ILE A 288 -2.97 -25.59 -0.43
CA ILE A 288 -2.59 -26.63 0.53
C ILE A 288 -2.14 -27.88 -0.21
N GLU A 289 -2.92 -28.36 -1.20
CA GLU A 289 -2.56 -29.54 -1.99
C GLU A 289 -1.26 -29.34 -2.76
N LEU A 290 -1.04 -28.15 -3.34
CA LEU A 290 0.22 -27.84 -4.00
C LEU A 290 1.38 -27.85 -2.99
N MET A 291 1.21 -27.28 -1.79
CA MET A 291 2.23 -27.34 -0.73
C MET A 291 2.52 -28.79 -0.30
N GLU A 292 1.53 -29.67 -0.24
CA GLU A 292 1.71 -31.10 -0.01
C GLU A 292 2.46 -31.78 -1.15
N PHE A 293 2.17 -31.44 -2.40
CA PHE A 293 2.88 -31.99 -3.55
C PHE A 293 4.36 -31.58 -3.60
N LEU A 294 4.65 -30.33 -3.23
CA LEU A 294 6.02 -29.81 -3.04
C LEU A 294 6.67 -30.30 -1.74
N ALA A 295 5.91 -30.95 -0.87
CA ALA A 295 6.42 -31.47 0.39
C ALA A 295 7.28 -32.71 0.21
N GLU A 296 6.91 -33.54 -0.76
CA GLU A 296 7.45 -34.88 -0.94
C GLU A 296 8.87 -34.85 -1.54
N GLU A 297 9.06 -34.07 -2.60
CA GLU A 297 10.33 -33.87 -3.27
C GLU A 297 10.29 -32.60 -4.15
N PRO A 298 11.45 -32.03 -4.54
CA PRO A 298 11.48 -30.87 -5.42
C PRO A 298 10.79 -31.13 -6.77
N ARG A 299 9.93 -30.19 -7.21
CA ARG A 299 9.12 -30.31 -8.43
C ARG A 299 9.54 -29.33 -9.51
N THR A 300 9.40 -29.74 -10.77
CA THR A 300 9.51 -28.86 -11.93
C THR A 300 8.21 -28.12 -12.19
N TYR A 301 8.30 -27.02 -12.94
CA TYR A 301 7.12 -26.28 -13.39
C TYR A 301 6.11 -27.15 -14.17
N ASN A 302 6.60 -28.08 -15.00
CA ASN A 302 5.75 -28.96 -15.80
C ASN A 302 4.96 -29.94 -14.92
N GLU A 303 5.56 -30.47 -13.85
CA GLU A 303 4.86 -31.35 -12.90
C GLU A 303 3.76 -30.59 -12.15
N VAL A 304 4.03 -29.34 -11.74
CA VAL A 304 3.01 -28.49 -11.12
C VAL A 304 1.89 -28.13 -12.10
N THR A 305 2.23 -27.87 -13.36
CA THR A 305 1.22 -27.63 -14.42
C THR A 305 0.34 -28.86 -14.58
N GLN A 306 0.91 -30.07 -14.61
CA GLN A 306 0.15 -31.31 -14.70
C GLN A 306 -0.76 -31.56 -13.49
N LEU A 307 -0.32 -31.18 -12.28
CA LEU A 307 -1.15 -31.28 -11.08
C LEU A 307 -2.42 -30.42 -11.18
N LEU A 308 -2.28 -29.21 -11.74
CA LEU A 308 -3.34 -28.20 -11.80
C LEU A 308 -4.17 -28.24 -13.10
N ASP A 309 -3.73 -28.96 -14.12
CA ASP A 309 -4.36 -28.99 -15.43
C ASP A 309 -5.84 -29.40 -15.36
N GLY A 310 -6.69 -28.67 -16.09
CA GLY A 310 -8.13 -28.92 -16.18
C GLY A 310 -8.96 -28.64 -14.91
N ARG A 311 -8.39 -28.04 -13.86
CA ARG A 311 -9.14 -27.70 -12.64
C ARG A 311 -9.95 -26.42 -12.81
N ASP A 312 -11.17 -26.43 -12.27
CA ASP A 312 -12.07 -25.27 -12.30
C ASP A 312 -11.50 -24.05 -11.55
N VAL A 313 -10.66 -24.27 -10.54
CA VAL A 313 -10.00 -23.22 -9.74
C VAL A 313 -9.09 -22.29 -10.56
N LEU A 314 -8.68 -22.73 -11.75
CA LEU A 314 -7.89 -21.90 -12.68
C LEU A 314 -8.76 -20.87 -13.40
N TRP A 315 -10.08 -21.01 -13.41
CA TRP A 315 -10.96 -20.02 -14.02
C TRP A 315 -11.21 -18.85 -13.08
N HIS A 316 -11.09 -17.64 -13.60
CA HIS A 316 -11.46 -16.41 -12.91
C HIS A 316 -12.16 -15.45 -13.89
N LEU A 317 -12.69 -14.35 -13.37
CA LEU A 317 -13.17 -13.25 -14.20
C LEU A 317 -12.05 -12.23 -14.36
N ASP A 318 -11.86 -11.71 -15.57
CA ASP A 318 -11.01 -10.55 -15.82
C ASP A 318 -11.69 -9.26 -15.29
N SER A 319 -10.99 -8.13 -15.34
CA SER A 319 -11.52 -6.81 -14.94
C SER A 319 -12.74 -6.35 -15.74
N LYS A 320 -13.12 -7.06 -16.80
CA LYS A 320 -14.30 -6.79 -17.64
C LYS A 320 -15.41 -7.84 -17.43
N GLY A 321 -15.23 -8.77 -16.49
CA GLY A 321 -16.20 -9.82 -16.18
C GLY A 321 -16.20 -10.99 -17.17
N ASN A 322 -15.17 -11.15 -18.00
CA ASN A 322 -15.05 -12.30 -18.91
C ASN A 322 -14.32 -13.45 -18.22
N PRO A 323 -14.75 -14.71 -18.43
CA PRO A 323 -14.00 -15.87 -17.96
C PRO A 323 -12.63 -15.96 -18.63
N GLU A 324 -11.59 -16.01 -17.81
CA GLU A 324 -10.20 -16.19 -18.20
C GLU A 324 -9.58 -17.37 -17.45
N LEU A 325 -8.67 -18.08 -18.12
CA LEU A 325 -7.94 -19.20 -17.54
C LEU A 325 -6.59 -18.72 -17.01
N MET A 326 -6.43 -18.75 -15.69
CA MET A 326 -5.19 -18.49 -14.98
C MET A 326 -4.14 -19.55 -15.31
N GLN A 327 -2.90 -19.12 -15.50
CA GLN A 327 -1.77 -20.03 -15.63
C GLN A 327 -1.44 -20.69 -14.28
N PRO A 328 -1.12 -22.00 -14.26
CA PRO A 328 -0.66 -22.69 -13.04
C PRO A 328 0.54 -22.02 -12.34
N SER A 329 1.40 -21.32 -13.09
CA SER A 329 2.51 -20.54 -12.54
C SER A 329 2.07 -19.54 -11.50
N VAL A 330 0.87 -18.97 -11.62
CA VAL A 330 0.37 -17.97 -10.67
C VAL A 330 0.28 -18.54 -9.26
N PHE A 331 -0.08 -19.82 -9.10
CA PHE A 331 -0.09 -20.45 -7.77
C PHE A 331 1.32 -20.57 -7.18
N LEU A 332 2.31 -20.91 -8.01
CA LEU A 332 3.72 -20.96 -7.59
C LEU A 332 4.25 -19.57 -7.25
N ASP A 333 4.01 -18.59 -8.12
CA ASP A 333 4.47 -17.22 -7.93
C ASP A 333 3.91 -16.65 -6.62
N LYS A 334 2.61 -16.85 -6.35
CA LYS A 334 1.98 -16.39 -5.10
C LYS A 334 2.53 -17.09 -3.86
N LEU A 335 2.78 -18.41 -3.91
CA LEU A 335 3.41 -19.14 -2.80
C LEU A 335 4.85 -18.70 -2.57
N HIS A 336 5.60 -18.45 -3.65
CA HIS A 336 6.97 -17.95 -3.58
C HIS A 336 6.99 -16.54 -2.99
N ASP A 337 6.07 -15.69 -3.42
CA ASP A 337 5.85 -14.35 -2.89
C ASP A 337 5.46 -14.37 -1.39
N ALA A 338 4.68 -15.37 -0.96
CA ALA A 338 4.38 -15.59 0.45
C ALA A 338 5.57 -16.18 1.23
N ALA A 339 6.70 -16.46 0.59
CA ALA A 339 7.85 -17.17 1.15
C ALA A 339 7.51 -18.57 1.71
N ALA A 340 6.44 -19.20 1.21
CA ALA A 340 6.11 -20.61 1.50
C ALA A 340 7.00 -21.60 0.75
N ILE A 341 7.50 -21.20 -0.42
CA ILE A 341 8.27 -22.06 -1.31
C ILE A 341 9.50 -21.34 -1.83
N GLU A 342 10.48 -22.11 -2.27
CA GLU A 342 11.72 -21.61 -2.84
C GLU A 342 12.17 -22.51 -4.00
N TRP A 343 13.05 -21.96 -4.84
CA TRP A 343 13.67 -22.72 -5.92
C TRP A 343 15.07 -23.21 -5.51
N GLN A 344 15.23 -24.53 -5.38
CA GLN A 344 16.52 -25.19 -5.14
C GLN A 344 16.61 -26.48 -5.96
N GLN A 345 17.08 -26.36 -7.22
CA GLN A 345 17.05 -27.47 -8.20
C GLN A 345 15.64 -28.02 -8.51
N GLY A 346 14.62 -27.27 -8.12
CA GLY A 346 13.19 -27.59 -8.19
C GLY A 346 12.43 -26.73 -7.18
N TRP A 347 11.12 -26.61 -7.35
CA TRP A 347 10.22 -25.99 -6.39
C TRP A 347 10.05 -26.91 -5.18
N GLN A 348 10.29 -26.38 -3.99
CA GLN A 348 10.12 -27.10 -2.73
C GLN A 348 9.59 -26.14 -1.66
N LEU A 349 9.06 -26.67 -0.56
CA LEU A 349 8.70 -25.80 0.57
C LEU A 349 9.95 -25.17 1.20
N SER A 350 9.81 -23.91 1.60
CA SER A 350 10.73 -23.27 2.54
C SER A 350 10.58 -23.87 3.94
N GLU A 351 11.49 -23.53 4.85
CA GLU A 351 11.39 -23.94 6.26
C GLU A 351 10.07 -23.48 6.89
N GLU A 352 9.64 -22.23 6.66
CA GLU A 352 8.36 -21.74 7.19
C GLU A 352 7.17 -22.42 6.51
N GLY A 353 7.21 -22.61 5.18
CA GLY A 353 6.14 -23.29 4.45
C GLY A 353 5.92 -24.72 4.96
N ARG A 354 7.02 -25.42 5.30
CA ARG A 354 6.98 -26.74 5.95
C ARG A 354 6.32 -26.68 7.31
N ALA A 355 6.81 -25.81 8.19
CA ALA A 355 6.31 -25.66 9.55
C ALA A 355 4.80 -25.35 9.55
N TYR A 356 4.37 -24.43 8.70
CA TYR A 356 2.97 -24.04 8.59
C TYR A 356 2.08 -25.18 8.05
N LEU A 357 2.55 -25.95 7.07
CA LEU A 357 1.81 -27.12 6.55
C LEU A 357 1.63 -28.20 7.62
N ASP A 358 2.66 -28.49 8.41
CA ASP A 358 2.60 -29.48 9.48
C ASP A 358 1.59 -29.07 10.57
N GLU A 359 1.51 -27.78 10.89
CA GLU A 359 0.51 -27.26 11.82
C GLU A 359 -0.92 -27.41 11.29
N LEU A 360 -1.17 -27.09 10.00
CA LEU A 360 -2.48 -27.29 9.38
C LEU A 360 -2.94 -28.75 9.52
N LYS A 361 -2.02 -29.70 9.31
CA LYS A 361 -2.28 -31.13 9.46
C LYS A 361 -2.53 -31.55 10.90
N SER A 362 -1.89 -30.88 11.86
CA SER A 362 -2.09 -31.15 13.30
C SER A 362 -3.47 -30.70 13.82
N VAL A 363 -4.08 -29.71 13.17
CA VAL A 363 -5.43 -29.21 13.53
C VAL A 363 -6.54 -30.07 12.89
N GLN A 364 -6.21 -30.79 11.82
CA GLN A 364 -7.15 -31.67 11.10
C GLN A 364 -7.21 -33.11 11.64
N ASN A 365 -6.21 -33.54 12.43
CA ASN A 365 -6.17 -34.81 13.15
C ASN A 365 -6.69 -34.65 14.59
#